data_AF-A0A3T0I6J4-F1
#
_entry.id   AF-A0A3T0I6J4-F1
#
_cell.length_a   1.000
_cell.length_b   1.000
_cell.length_c   1.000
_cell.angle_alpha   90.00
_cell.angle_beta   90.00
_cell.angle_gamma   90.00
#
_symmetry.space_group_name_H-M   'P 1'
#
loop_
_entity.id
_entity.type
_entity.pdbx_description
1 polymer ?
#
loop_
_entity_poly.entity_id
_entity_poly.type
_entity_poly.pdbx_seq_one_letter_code
_entity_poly.pdbx_strand_id
1 'polypeptide(L)'
;MLEKLFKPTPQSVPPKAEQISPAEIEALIEAKLKEHAAAIHPATDADQIEKQLANQEDFKLTAKQMEYALALIDKISSEFELAIAPAELTLKDLNRLIGYQKYKNKGILVNLVKKGILKRKLIGVK
;
A
#
# COMPACT_ATOMS: atom_id res chain seq x y z
N MET A 1 46.32 -10.02 -58.63
CA MET A 1 46.55 -8.56 -58.58
C MET A 1 45.37 -7.91 -59.29
N LEU A 2 44.34 -7.48 -58.56
CA LEU A 2 44.18 -6.13 -57.98
C LEU A 2 43.99 -5.02 -59.04
N GLU A 3 42.83 -4.37 -58.92
CA GLU A 3 42.56 -2.96 -59.26
C GLU A 3 42.18 -2.60 -60.71
N LYS A 4 40.87 -2.41 -60.90
CA LYS A 4 40.25 -1.12 -61.26
C LYS A 4 38.75 -1.35 -61.49
N LEU A 5 37.87 -1.17 -60.50
CA LEU A 5 37.47 0.09 -59.85
C LEU A 5 36.56 0.94 -60.77
N PHE A 6 35.24 0.78 -60.55
CA PHE A 6 34.23 1.83 -60.52
C PHE A 6 33.65 2.47 -61.81
N LYS A 7 32.31 2.29 -61.95
CA LYS A 7 31.21 3.27 -62.24
C LYS A 7 30.30 2.91 -63.44
N PRO A 8 29.03 3.40 -63.50
CA PRO A 8 27.88 3.01 -62.66
C PRO A 8 26.56 2.85 -63.49
N THR A 9 25.40 2.76 -62.81
CA THR A 9 24.03 3.17 -63.24
C THR A 9 23.15 2.11 -63.93
N PRO A 10 21.81 2.06 -63.72
CA PRO A 10 20.97 2.43 -62.57
C PRO A 10 20.03 1.28 -62.13
N GLN A 11 19.91 1.03 -60.84
CA GLN A 11 18.68 0.45 -60.28
C GLN A 11 18.14 1.41 -59.22
N SER A 12 17.27 2.31 -59.67
CA SER A 12 16.41 3.11 -58.81
C SER A 12 14.99 2.59 -58.98
N VAL A 13 14.64 1.58 -58.19
CA VAL A 13 13.26 1.37 -57.75
C VAL A 13 13.29 1.54 -56.23
N PRO A 14 12.94 2.70 -55.68
CA PRO A 14 12.65 2.80 -54.26
C PRO A 14 11.32 2.04 -54.00
N PRO A 15 11.25 1.17 -52.98
CA PRO A 15 9.97 0.76 -52.45
C PRO A 15 9.30 2.00 -51.85
N LYS A 16 8.07 2.21 -52.28
CA LYS A 16 7.08 3.17 -51.79
C LYS A 16 7.12 3.24 -50.26
N ALA A 17 7.84 4.22 -49.71
CA ALA A 17 7.66 4.64 -48.34
C ALA A 17 6.31 5.37 -48.31
N GLU A 18 5.30 4.75 -47.70
CA GLU A 18 4.09 5.45 -47.27
C GLU A 18 4.54 6.63 -46.40
N GLN A 19 4.47 7.81 -46.99
CA GLN A 19 4.72 9.07 -46.32
C GLN A 19 3.55 9.32 -45.39
N ILE A 20 3.61 8.76 -44.18
CA ILE A 20 2.68 9.13 -43.11
C ILE A 20 2.91 10.61 -42.85
N SER A 21 1.89 11.41 -43.11
CA SER A 21 1.99 12.86 -42.98
C SER A 21 2.13 13.23 -41.49
N PRO A 22 2.88 14.29 -41.13
CA PRO A 22 3.04 14.68 -39.74
C PRO A 22 1.68 14.97 -39.06
N ALA A 23 0.69 15.40 -39.85
CA ALA A 23 -0.68 15.62 -39.40
C ALA A 23 -1.38 14.33 -38.92
N GLU A 24 -1.12 13.19 -39.55
CA GLU A 24 -1.68 11.90 -39.10
C GLU A 24 -1.01 11.41 -37.81
N ILE A 25 0.28 11.69 -37.63
CA ILE A 25 1.01 11.36 -36.40
C ILE A 25 0.47 12.20 -35.23
N GLU A 26 0.28 13.51 -35.46
CA GLU A 26 -0.27 14.42 -34.45
C GLU A 26 -1.71 14.04 -34.08
N ALA A 27 -2.55 13.72 -35.07
CA ALA A 27 -3.91 13.26 -34.82
C ALA A 27 -3.96 11.94 -34.03
N LEU A 28 -3.04 11.01 -34.29
CA LEU A 28 -2.95 9.75 -33.56
C LEU A 28 -2.49 9.95 -32.10
N ILE A 29 -1.54 10.86 -31.89
CA ILE A 29 -1.08 11.26 -30.55
C ILE A 29 -2.21 11.96 -29.80
N GLU A 30 -2.93 12.88 -30.43
CA GLU A 30 -4.04 13.59 -29.80
C GLU A 30 -5.23 12.67 -29.49
N ALA A 31 -5.57 11.74 -30.38
CA ALA A 31 -6.58 10.72 -30.13
C ALA A 31 -6.19 9.82 -28.94
N LYS A 32 -4.91 9.39 -28.87
CA LYS A 32 -4.36 8.64 -27.73
C LYS A 32 -4.41 9.44 -26.44
N LEU A 33 -3.99 10.71 -26.44
CA LEU A 33 -4.05 11.57 -25.26
C LEU A 33 -5.49 11.80 -24.78
N LYS A 34 -6.44 11.95 -25.72
CA LYS A 34 -7.85 12.15 -25.41
C LYS A 34 -8.51 10.88 -24.84
N GLU A 35 -8.12 9.70 -25.32
CA GLU A 35 -8.55 8.41 -24.78
C GLU A 35 -8.03 8.20 -23.36
N HIS A 36 -6.77 8.55 -23.09
CA HIS A 36 -6.19 8.46 -21.75
C HIS A 36 -6.76 9.49 -20.76
N ALA A 37 -7.13 10.69 -21.21
CA ALA A 37 -7.75 11.71 -20.35
C ALA A 37 -9.17 11.33 -19.88
N ALA A 38 -9.92 10.57 -20.69
CA ALA A 38 -11.29 10.13 -20.35
C ALA A 38 -11.32 8.99 -19.32
N ALA A 39 -10.20 8.29 -19.10
CA ALA A 39 -10.08 7.20 -18.13
C ALA A 39 -9.57 7.64 -16.75
N ILE A 40 -9.14 8.90 -16.59
CA ILE A 40 -8.66 9.41 -15.31
C ILE A 40 -9.86 9.94 -14.52
N HIS A 41 -10.50 9.03 -13.78
CA HIS A 41 -11.34 9.41 -12.66
C HIS A 41 -10.46 10.14 -11.62
N PRO A 42 -10.75 11.38 -11.20
CA PRO A 42 -9.97 12.11 -10.19
C PRO A 42 -10.41 11.68 -8.79
N ALA A 43 -10.42 10.38 -8.53
CA ALA A 43 -10.81 9.84 -7.24
C ALA A 43 -9.93 8.62 -6.91
N THR A 44 -9.29 8.69 -5.74
CA THR A 44 -8.95 7.54 -4.88
C THR A 44 -7.71 6.69 -5.21
N ASP A 45 -6.50 7.27 -5.24
CA ASP A 45 -5.30 6.48 -4.94
C ASP A 45 -5.07 6.34 -3.42
N ALA A 46 -5.32 7.42 -2.65
CA ALA A 46 -5.21 7.38 -1.19
C ALA A 46 -6.25 6.44 -0.54
N ASP A 47 -7.52 6.54 -0.93
CA ASP A 47 -8.59 5.69 -0.38
C ASP A 47 -8.48 4.21 -0.79
N GLN A 48 -7.87 3.90 -1.94
CA GLN A 48 -7.65 2.52 -2.37
C GLN A 48 -6.45 1.87 -1.67
N ILE A 49 -5.38 2.63 -1.41
CA ILE A 49 -4.26 2.15 -0.58
C ILE A 49 -4.72 1.96 0.86
N GLU A 50 -5.52 2.88 1.42
CA GLU A 50 -6.09 2.71 2.76
C GLU A 50 -7.05 1.50 2.84
N LYS A 51 -7.88 1.26 1.82
CA LYS A 51 -8.74 0.06 1.77
C LYS A 51 -7.96 -1.25 1.65
N GLN A 52 -6.90 -1.28 0.85
CA GLN A 52 -6.07 -2.48 0.70
C GLN A 52 -5.25 -2.77 1.96
N LEU A 53 -4.74 -1.73 2.63
CA LEU A 53 -4.04 -1.87 3.91
C LEU A 53 -5.01 -2.26 5.04
N ALA A 54 -6.22 -1.70 5.07
CA ALA A 54 -7.26 -2.05 6.05
C ALA A 54 -7.64 -3.54 6.00
N ASN A 55 -7.61 -4.17 4.82
CA ASN A 55 -7.87 -5.61 4.67
C ASN A 55 -6.73 -6.52 5.16
N GLN A 56 -5.52 -5.98 5.37
CA GLN A 56 -4.40 -6.73 5.96
C GLN A 56 -4.27 -6.52 7.48
N GLU A 57 -5.08 -5.64 8.09
CA GLU A 57 -4.97 -5.32 9.51
C GLU A 57 -5.72 -6.29 10.43
N ASP A 58 -6.64 -7.09 9.87
CA ASP A 58 -7.40 -8.12 10.59
C ASP A 58 -6.64 -9.47 10.67
N PHE A 59 -5.39 -9.53 10.17
CA PHE A 59 -4.56 -10.72 10.32
C PHE A 59 -4.17 -10.96 11.78
N LYS A 60 -4.25 -12.24 12.18
CA LYS A 60 -3.77 -12.72 13.47
C LYS A 60 -2.25 -12.53 13.59
N LEU A 61 -1.80 -12.27 14.80
CA LEU A 61 -0.37 -12.11 15.09
C LEU A 61 0.42 -13.40 14.88
N THR A 62 1.66 -13.26 14.39
CA THR A 62 2.66 -14.33 14.49
C THR A 62 3.05 -14.57 15.96
N ALA A 63 3.67 -15.72 16.27
CA ALA A 63 4.09 -16.05 17.63
C ALA A 63 4.96 -14.95 18.27
N LYS A 64 5.99 -14.47 17.55
CA LYS A 64 6.86 -13.38 18.02
C LYS A 64 6.12 -12.07 18.27
N GLN A 65 5.16 -11.74 17.40
CA GLN A 65 4.35 -10.53 17.56
C GLN A 65 3.40 -10.63 18.75
N MET A 66 2.83 -11.81 19.00
CA MET A 66 1.97 -12.08 20.14
C MET A 66 2.76 -12.01 21.45
N GLU A 67 3.95 -12.61 21.51
CA GLU A 67 4.87 -12.47 22.67
C GLU A 67 5.18 -11.00 22.95
N TYR A 68 5.47 -10.23 21.90
CA TYR A 68 5.73 -8.79 22.04
C TYR A 68 4.49 -8.02 22.51
N ALA A 69 3.31 -8.33 21.98
CA ALA A 69 2.04 -7.73 22.41
C ALA A 69 1.77 -7.99 23.90
N LEU A 70 1.98 -9.23 24.35
CA LEU A 70 1.84 -9.60 25.76
C LEU A 70 2.84 -8.85 26.66
N ALA A 71 4.09 -8.70 26.23
CA ALA A 71 5.08 -7.91 26.94
C ALA A 71 4.73 -6.41 27.02
N LEU A 72 3.98 -5.87 26.06
CA LEU A 72 3.46 -4.50 26.12
C LEU A 72 2.28 -4.38 27.10
N ILE A 73 1.40 -5.38 27.13
CA ILE A 73 0.26 -5.43 28.06
C ILE A 73 0.75 -5.59 29.50
N ASP A 74 1.80 -6.38 29.73
CA ASP A 74 2.38 -6.57 31.06
C ASP A 74 2.84 -5.25 31.70
N LYS A 75 3.33 -4.31 30.88
CA LYS A 75 3.73 -2.95 31.33
C LYS A 75 2.57 -2.08 31.82
N ILE A 76 1.33 -2.44 31.46
CA ILE A 76 0.09 -1.75 31.89
C ILE A 76 -0.78 -2.65 32.78
N SER A 77 -0.25 -3.79 33.23
CA SER A 77 -0.96 -4.80 34.03
C SER A 77 -1.45 -4.31 35.40
N SER A 78 -0.96 -3.15 35.84
CA SER A 78 -1.42 -2.46 37.05
C SER A 78 -2.87 -2.01 36.94
N GLU A 79 -3.29 -1.55 35.76
CA GLU A 79 -4.60 -0.92 35.54
C GLU A 79 -5.45 -1.66 34.51
N PHE A 80 -4.83 -2.44 33.63
CA PHE A 80 -5.51 -3.10 32.52
C PHE A 80 -5.07 -4.56 32.41
N GLU A 81 -5.97 -5.40 31.94
CA GLU A 81 -5.68 -6.79 31.61
C GLU A 81 -6.35 -7.16 30.28
N LEU A 82 -5.85 -8.22 29.64
CA LEU A 82 -6.41 -8.69 28.38
C LEU A 82 -7.80 -9.31 28.64
N ALA A 83 -8.77 -8.95 27.80
CA ALA A 83 -10.15 -9.44 27.88
C ALA A 83 -10.48 -10.52 26.84
N ILE A 84 -9.63 -10.68 25.83
CA ILE A 84 -9.73 -11.70 24.77
C ILE A 84 -8.64 -12.75 24.90
N ALA A 85 -8.74 -13.85 24.16
CA ALA A 85 -7.63 -14.79 24.08
C ALA A 85 -6.43 -14.15 23.36
N PRO A 86 -5.17 -14.40 23.77
CA PRO A 86 -4.00 -13.84 23.09
C PRO A 86 -3.95 -14.14 21.57
N ALA A 87 -4.45 -15.31 21.17
CA ALA A 87 -4.52 -15.74 19.77
C ALA A 87 -5.55 -14.97 18.92
N GLU A 88 -6.39 -14.15 19.54
CA GLU A 88 -7.37 -13.28 18.87
C GLU A 88 -6.85 -11.85 18.66
N LEU A 89 -5.66 -11.53 19.17
CA LEU A 89 -5.03 -10.24 18.90
C LEU A 89 -4.76 -10.09 17.41
N THR A 90 -5.08 -8.90 16.90
CA THR A 90 -4.82 -8.51 15.52
C THR A 90 -3.58 -7.63 15.43
N LEU A 91 -3.04 -7.50 14.21
CA LEU A 91 -1.97 -6.55 13.93
C LEU A 91 -2.36 -5.12 14.31
N LYS A 92 -3.63 -4.76 14.12
CA LYS A 92 -4.18 -3.45 14.50
C LYS A 92 -4.07 -3.18 16.01
N ASP A 93 -4.29 -4.21 16.82
CA ASP A 93 -4.24 -4.08 18.28
C ASP A 93 -2.80 -4.00 18.78
N LEU A 94 -1.90 -4.77 18.17
CA LEU A 94 -0.47 -4.61 18.41
C LEU A 94 0.00 -3.19 18.06
N ASN A 95 -0.40 -2.65 16.89
CA ASN A 95 -0.05 -1.29 16.47
C ASN A 95 -0.55 -0.23 17.48
N ARG A 96 -1.77 -0.42 18.01
CA ARG A 96 -2.29 0.42 19.10
C ARG A 96 -1.45 0.31 20.36
N LEU A 97 -1.11 -0.89 20.81
CA LEU A 97 -0.27 -1.12 22.00
C LEU A 97 1.11 -0.44 21.84
N ILE A 98 1.74 -0.57 20.67
CA ILE A 98 3.00 0.11 20.34
C ILE A 98 2.81 1.63 20.37
N GLY A 99 1.74 2.13 19.77
CA GLY A 99 1.40 3.55 19.76
C GLY A 99 1.24 4.12 21.16
N TYR A 100 0.57 3.41 22.07
CA TYR A 100 0.50 3.80 23.47
C TYR A 100 1.90 3.81 24.11
N GLN A 101 2.70 2.77 23.89
CA GLN A 101 4.03 2.70 24.50
C GLN A 101 4.94 3.84 24.04
N LYS A 102 4.85 4.25 22.77
CA LYS A 102 5.64 5.33 22.17
C LYS A 102 5.17 6.73 22.57
N TYR A 103 3.86 6.97 22.55
CA TYR A 103 3.29 8.32 22.70
C TYR A 103 2.58 8.57 24.04
N LYS A 104 2.39 7.52 24.86
CA LYS A 104 1.66 7.56 26.14
C LYS A 104 0.24 8.13 26.05
N ASN A 105 -0.39 8.03 24.87
CA ASN A 105 -1.74 8.51 24.63
C ASN A 105 -2.79 7.58 25.25
N LYS A 106 -3.38 7.99 26.38
CA LYS A 106 -4.43 7.24 27.10
C LYS A 106 -5.68 6.95 26.26
N GLY A 107 -5.98 7.77 25.26
CA GLY A 107 -7.10 7.55 24.34
C GLY A 107 -7.01 6.23 23.58
N ILE A 108 -5.79 5.74 23.33
CA ILE A 108 -5.55 4.45 22.68
C ILE A 108 -6.01 3.30 23.60
N LEU A 109 -5.67 3.35 24.89
CA LEU A 109 -6.14 2.34 25.86
C LEU A 109 -7.65 2.37 26.01
N VAL A 110 -8.26 3.56 26.03
CA VAL A 110 -9.73 3.70 26.04
C VAL A 110 -10.36 3.07 24.80
N ASN A 111 -9.75 3.22 23.62
CA ASN A 111 -10.24 2.58 22.40
C ASN A 111 -10.15 1.04 22.48
N LEU A 112 -9.04 0.50 22.97
CA LEU A 112 -8.86 -0.93 23.19
C LEU A 112 -9.87 -1.49 24.20
N VAL A 113 -10.23 -0.72 25.23
CA VAL A 113 -11.28 -1.11 26.18
C VAL A 113 -12.66 -1.08 25.53
N LYS A 114 -12.99 -0.03 24.77
CA LYS A 114 -14.27 0.07 24.05
C LYS A 114 -14.47 -1.06 23.04
N LYS A 115 -13.38 -1.56 22.45
CA LYS A 115 -13.38 -2.71 21.54
C LYS A 115 -13.41 -4.07 22.26
N GLY A 116 -13.39 -4.09 23.60
CA GLY A 116 -13.41 -5.31 24.39
C GLY A 116 -12.10 -6.09 24.40
N ILE A 117 -10.98 -5.48 23.96
CA ILE A 117 -9.67 -6.13 23.87
C ILE A 117 -8.96 -6.07 25.23
N LEU A 118 -9.04 -4.92 25.88
CA LEU A 118 -8.57 -4.72 27.24
C LEU A 118 -9.78 -4.52 28.17
N LYS A 119 -9.62 -4.90 29.42
CA LYS A 119 -10.53 -4.52 30.51
C LYS A 119 -9.74 -3.83 31.60
N ARG A 120 -10.40 -2.92 32.32
CA ARG A 120 -9.80 -2.30 33.50
C ARG A 120 -9.75 -3.35 34.60
N LYS A 121 -8.58 -3.48 35.21
CA LYS A 121 -8.42 -4.31 36.40
C LYS A 121 -9.14 -3.61 37.54
N LEU A 122 -10.17 -4.25 38.08
CA LEU A 122 -10.79 -3.78 39.31
C LEU A 122 -9.77 -3.99 40.42
N ILE A 123 -9.11 -2.91 40.82
CA ILE A 123 -8.32 -2.90 42.06
C ILE A 123 -9.35 -3.03 43.16
N GLY A 124 -9.49 -4.25 43.70
CA GLY A 124 -10.32 -4.48 44.86
C GLY A 124 -9.88 -3.53 45.96
N VAL A 125 -10.76 -2.60 46.32
CA VAL A 125 -10.64 -1.82 47.55
C VAL A 125 -10.70 -2.86 48.67
N LYS A 126 -9.55 -3.19 49.26
CA LYS A 126 -9.46 -3.93 50.50
C LYS A 126 -9.76 -3.01 51.66
#